data_AF-A0A7W2TKW1-F1
#
_entry.id   AF-A0A7W2TKW1-F1
#
_cell.length_a   1.000
_cell.length_b   1.000
_cell.length_c   1.000
_cell.angle_alpha   90.00
_cell.angle_beta   90.00
_cell.angle_gamma   90.00
#
_symmetry.space_group_name_H-M   'P 1'
#
loop_
_entity.id
_entity.type
_entity.pdbx_description
1 polymer ?
#
loop_
_entity_poly.entity_id
_entity_poly.type
_entity_poly.pdbx_seq_one_letter_code
_entity_poly.pdbx_strand_id
1 'polypeptide(L)'
;MFSVIRNLFKRKPMWYSPEDPTPRVKCECCEYISIAESGNYLICPVCFWEDEGTGWELDEPSGANHGLTIRQGRENFHKYGASESKMVKNVISVEERNNYEYRPDENTL
;
A
#
# COMPACT_ATOMS: atom_id res chain seq x y z
N MET A 1 -1.87 3.90 43.64
CA MET A 1 -3.34 4.01 43.66
C MET A 1 -3.72 5.08 42.64
N PHE A 2 -4.53 4.73 41.63
CA PHE A 2 -5.05 5.59 40.54
C PHE A 2 -3.98 6.08 39.53
N SER A 3 -4.09 5.93 38.22
CA SER A 3 -5.23 5.60 37.36
C SER A 3 -4.70 4.95 36.07
N VAL A 4 -4.72 3.62 35.98
CA VAL A 4 -4.73 2.93 34.69
C VAL A 4 -6.18 2.86 34.25
N ILE A 5 -6.71 3.99 33.78
CA ILE A 5 -7.88 3.96 32.91
C ILE A 5 -7.37 4.36 31.54
N ARG A 6 -6.71 3.40 30.89
CA ARG A 6 -6.51 3.47 29.45
C ARG A 6 -7.92 3.44 28.86
N ASN A 7 -8.35 4.61 28.44
CA ASN A 7 -9.63 4.97 27.85
C ASN A 7 -10.29 3.77 27.12
N LEU A 8 -11.27 3.12 27.77
CA LEU A 8 -12.03 1.97 27.27
C LEU A 8 -13.00 2.32 26.12
N PHE A 9 -12.93 3.56 25.63
CA PHE A 9 -13.87 4.14 24.66
C PHE A 9 -13.17 4.68 23.42
N LYS A 10 -12.02 4.13 23.01
CA LYS A 10 -11.57 4.32 21.63
C LYS A 10 -12.56 3.58 20.73
N ARG A 11 -13.59 4.30 20.26
CA ARG A 11 -14.51 3.81 19.22
C ARG A 11 -13.66 3.21 18.11
N LYS A 12 -13.92 1.94 17.78
CA LYS A 12 -13.27 1.33 16.62
C LYS A 12 -13.55 2.24 15.42
N PRO A 13 -12.52 2.64 14.65
CA PRO A 13 -12.74 3.37 13.41
C PRO A 13 -13.74 2.59 12.54
N MET A 14 -14.60 3.31 11.83
CA MET A 14 -15.59 2.70 10.91
C MET A 14 -14.92 2.06 9.69
N TRP A 15 -13.65 2.34 9.48
CA TRP A 15 -12.84 1.92 8.35
C TRP A 15 -12.25 0.53 8.61
N TYR A 16 -12.07 -0.24 7.54
CA TYR A 16 -11.49 -1.57 7.60
C TYR A 16 -10.07 -1.55 8.19
N SER A 17 -9.70 -2.61 8.91
CA SER A 17 -8.33 -2.87 9.34
C SER A 17 -8.12 -4.38 9.40
N PRO A 18 -6.98 -4.90 8.89
CA PRO A 18 -6.71 -6.33 8.89
C PRO A 18 -6.63 -6.85 10.33
N GLU A 19 -7.08 -8.08 10.56
CA GLU A 19 -6.93 -8.73 11.87
C GLU A 19 -5.46 -8.94 12.25
N ASP A 20 -4.63 -9.27 11.26
CA ASP A 20 -3.18 -9.36 11.37
C ASP A 20 -2.53 -8.43 10.34
N PRO A 21 -1.85 -7.35 10.78
CA PRO A 21 -1.26 -6.35 9.90
C PRO A 21 0.07 -6.77 9.26
N THR A 22 0.55 -8.00 9.50
CA THR A 22 1.82 -8.48 8.95
C THR A 22 1.81 -8.46 7.42
N PRO A 23 2.73 -7.73 6.76
CA PRO A 23 2.83 -7.71 5.31
C PRO A 23 3.18 -9.09 4.74
N ARG A 24 2.43 -9.53 3.72
CA ARG A 24 2.62 -10.83 3.05
C ARG A 24 2.17 -10.85 1.59
N VAL A 25 1.48 -9.80 1.15
CA VAL A 25 1.03 -9.61 -0.22
C VAL A 25 1.93 -8.58 -0.91
N LYS A 26 2.32 -8.91 -2.15
CA LYS A 26 3.07 -8.01 -3.01
C LYS A 26 2.17 -6.91 -3.53
N CYS A 27 2.57 -5.65 -3.38
CA CYS A 27 1.89 -4.54 -4.04
C CYS A 27 2.21 -4.57 -5.55
N GLU A 28 1.20 -4.60 -6.41
CA GLU A 28 1.38 -4.67 -7.87
C GLU A 28 2.02 -3.39 -8.47
N CYS A 29 1.94 -2.26 -7.75
CA CYS A 29 2.54 -0.98 -8.16
C CYS A 29 4.03 -0.88 -7.82
N CYS A 30 4.46 -1.22 -6.60
CA CYS A 30 5.87 -1.03 -6.19
C CYS A 30 6.64 -2.32 -5.94
N GLU A 31 6.00 -3.48 -6.06
CA GLU A 31 6.59 -4.82 -5.96
C GLU A 31 7.23 -5.17 -4.60
N TYR A 32 7.06 -4.33 -3.58
CA TYR A 32 7.33 -4.68 -2.19
C TYR A 32 6.22 -5.57 -1.61
N ILE A 33 6.60 -6.49 -0.72
CA ILE A 33 5.68 -7.22 0.15
C ILE A 33 5.24 -6.29 1.29
N SER A 34 4.24 -5.47 1.03
CA SER A 34 3.84 -4.34 1.90
C SER A 34 2.35 -4.30 2.26
N ILE A 35 1.57 -5.22 1.73
CA ILE A 35 0.14 -5.35 1.98
C ILE A 35 -0.12 -6.55 2.90
N ALA A 36 -0.98 -6.38 3.90
CA ALA A 36 -1.28 -7.45 4.87
C ALA A 36 -2.15 -8.57 4.27
N GLU A 37 -3.07 -8.22 3.39
CA GLU A 37 -3.97 -9.14 2.68
C GLU A 37 -4.55 -8.46 1.44
N SER A 38 -4.88 -9.24 0.41
CA SER A 38 -5.32 -8.72 -0.88
C SER A 38 -6.85 -8.55 -0.95
N GLY A 39 -7.33 -7.60 -1.75
CA GLY A 39 -8.73 -7.40 -2.10
C GLY A 39 -9.56 -6.66 -1.04
N ASN A 40 -8.91 -6.04 -0.04
CA ASN A 40 -9.56 -5.34 1.05
C ASN A 40 -9.22 -3.83 1.10
N TYR A 41 -8.92 -3.23 -0.06
CA TYR A 41 -8.69 -1.79 -0.21
C TYR A 41 -7.57 -1.26 0.72
N LEU A 42 -6.56 -2.08 0.99
CA LEU A 42 -5.44 -1.67 1.81
C LEU A 42 -4.51 -0.77 0.99
N ILE A 43 -4.06 0.33 1.60
CA ILE A 43 -3.13 1.26 0.97
C ILE A 43 -1.71 0.83 1.26
N CYS A 44 -0.91 0.67 0.21
CA CYS A 44 0.51 0.35 0.30
C CYS A 44 1.26 1.51 0.99
N PRO A 45 1.95 1.29 2.12
CA PRO A 45 2.71 2.35 2.79
C PRO A 45 3.95 2.80 1.99
N VAL A 46 4.42 1.96 1.05
CA VAL A 46 5.64 2.22 0.27
C VAL A 46 5.38 3.16 -0.91
N CYS A 47 4.24 3.00 -1.59
CA CYS A 47 3.93 3.78 -2.79
C CYS A 47 2.58 4.50 -2.76
N PHE A 48 1.71 4.24 -1.78
CA PHE A 48 0.37 4.80 -1.67
C PHE A 48 -0.63 4.34 -2.75
N TRP A 49 -0.41 3.18 -3.36
CA TRP A 49 -1.41 2.50 -4.19
C TRP A 49 -2.43 1.78 -3.30
N GLU A 50 -3.72 1.94 -3.58
CA GLU A 50 -4.80 1.14 -2.96
C GLU A 50 -4.95 -0.19 -3.69
N ASP A 51 -4.87 -1.29 -2.95
CA ASP A 51 -4.91 -2.65 -3.50
C ASP A 51 -6.23 -2.97 -4.21
N GLU A 52 -6.15 -3.40 -5.47
CA GLU A 52 -7.30 -3.77 -6.32
C GLU A 52 -7.69 -5.25 -6.17
N GLY A 53 -6.89 -6.05 -5.45
CA GLY A 53 -7.05 -7.49 -5.38
C GLY A 53 -6.25 -8.23 -6.44
N THR A 54 -6.23 -9.56 -6.35
CA THR A 54 -5.46 -10.41 -7.26
C THR A 54 -6.08 -10.45 -8.66
N GLY A 55 -5.26 -10.26 -9.70
CA GLY A 55 -5.67 -10.46 -11.09
C GLY A 55 -6.21 -9.22 -11.78
N TRP A 56 -5.94 -8.02 -11.24
CA TRP A 56 -6.21 -6.77 -11.93
C TRP A 56 -5.26 -6.62 -13.13
N GLU A 57 -5.80 -6.22 -14.29
CA GLU A 57 -5.01 -6.14 -15.51
C GLU A 57 -4.08 -4.92 -15.50
N LEU A 58 -2.85 -5.07 -16.03
CA LEU A 58 -1.81 -4.04 -15.94
C LEU A 58 -2.20 -2.69 -16.54
N ASP A 59 -3.05 -2.72 -17.57
CA ASP A 59 -3.50 -1.57 -18.35
C ASP A 59 -4.98 -1.23 -18.10
N GLU A 60 -5.62 -1.87 -17.11
CA GLU A 60 -6.98 -1.54 -16.68
C GLU A 60 -6.97 -0.34 -15.70
N PRO A 61 -7.71 0.75 -15.98
CA PRO A 61 -7.76 1.91 -15.10
C PRO A 61 -8.40 1.60 -13.75
N SER A 62 -7.69 1.90 -12.67
CA SER A 62 -8.18 1.77 -11.31
C SER A 62 -9.03 2.99 -10.92
N GLY A 63 -10.28 2.75 -10.47
CA GLY A 63 -11.13 3.80 -9.91
C GLY A 63 -10.59 4.38 -8.60
N ALA A 64 -10.07 3.52 -7.73
CA ALA A 64 -9.50 3.90 -6.43
C ALA A 64 -8.22 4.75 -6.56
N ASN A 65 -7.41 4.47 -7.59
CA ASN A 65 -6.14 5.12 -7.85
C ASN A 65 -6.25 6.21 -8.93
N HIS A 66 -7.37 6.95 -8.94
CA HIS A 66 -7.60 8.13 -9.78
C HIS A 66 -7.52 7.89 -11.31
N GLY A 67 -7.88 6.70 -11.77
CA GLY A 67 -7.86 6.31 -13.18
C GLY A 67 -6.49 5.87 -13.68
N LEU A 68 -5.50 5.72 -12.79
CA LEU A 68 -4.21 5.16 -13.17
C LEU A 68 -4.30 3.67 -13.44
N THR A 69 -3.49 3.18 -14.37
CA THR A 69 -3.24 1.75 -14.54
C THR A 69 -2.08 1.31 -13.63
N ILE A 70 -1.95 0.01 -13.37
CA ILE A 70 -0.79 -0.53 -12.62
C ILE A 70 0.52 -0.18 -13.31
N ARG A 71 0.56 -0.24 -14.66
CA ARG A 71 1.74 0.15 -15.45
C ARG A 71 2.15 1.60 -15.18
N GLN A 72 1.19 2.53 -15.20
CA GLN A 72 1.45 3.94 -14.89
C GLN A 72 1.86 4.13 -13.43
N GLY A 73 1.26 3.37 -12.50
CA GLY A 73 1.66 3.35 -11.10
C GLY A 73 3.11 2.91 -10.90
N ARG A 74 3.55 1.84 -11.59
CA ARG A 74 4.95 1.36 -11.60
C ARG A 74 5.89 2.44 -12.12
N GLU A 75 5.59 3.03 -13.28
CA GLU A 75 6.38 4.13 -13.87
C GLU A 75 6.50 5.33 -12.91
N ASN A 76 5.39 5.71 -12.27
CA ASN A 76 5.37 6.78 -11.28
C ASN A 76 6.19 6.42 -10.04
N PHE A 77 6.12 5.18 -9.55
CA PHE A 77 6.90 4.75 -8.41
C PHE A 77 8.40 4.82 -8.71
N HIS A 78 8.84 4.39 -9.89
CA HIS A 78 10.25 4.54 -10.30
C HIS A 78 10.67 6.01 -10.40
N LYS A 79 9.77 6.90 -10.85
CA LYS A 79 10.08 8.31 -11.06
C LYS A 79 10.03 9.16 -9.79
N TYR A 80 9.06 8.90 -8.92
CA TYR A 80 8.73 9.76 -7.77
C TYR A 80 8.88 9.06 -6.43
N GLY A 81 8.98 7.73 -6.41
CA GLY A 81 8.91 6.93 -5.18
C GLY A 81 7.50 6.75 -4.63
N ALA A 82 6.45 7.09 -5.39
CA ALA A 82 5.04 6.91 -5.05
C ALA A 82 4.21 6.66 -6.32
N SER A 83 3.00 6.10 -6.18
CA SER A 83 2.05 5.82 -7.27
C SER A 83 1.61 7.09 -8.02
N GLU A 84 1.66 8.24 -7.33
CA GLU A 84 1.44 9.58 -7.87
C GLU A 84 2.41 10.57 -7.23
N SER A 85 2.87 11.57 -7.99
CA SER A 85 3.79 12.60 -7.48
C SER A 85 3.25 13.35 -6.26
N LYS A 86 1.94 13.64 -6.21
CA LYS A 86 1.27 14.29 -5.07
C LYS A 86 1.21 13.43 -3.80
N MET A 87 1.43 12.12 -3.91
CA MET A 87 1.34 11.16 -2.81
C MET A 87 2.67 10.88 -2.11
N VAL A 88 3.79 11.43 -2.60
CA VAL A 88 5.11 11.30 -1.97
C VAL A 88 5.10 11.71 -0.49
N LYS A 89 4.26 12.67 -0.09
CA LYS A 89 4.12 13.10 1.31
C LYS A 89 3.45 12.06 2.24
N ASN A 90 2.85 11.01 1.67
CA ASN A 90 2.09 9.99 2.39
C ASN A 90 2.77 8.62 2.43
N VAL A 91 3.93 8.46 1.78
CA VAL A 91 4.70 7.21 1.81
C VAL A 91 5.75 7.24 2.90
N ILE A 92 6.18 6.07 3.34
CA ILE A 92 7.31 5.92 4.27
C ILE A 92 8.62 6.41 3.65
N SER A 93 9.58 6.75 4.50
CA SER A 93 10.92 7.15 4.06
C SER A 93 11.63 6.04 3.30
N VAL A 94 12.64 6.40 2.51
CA VAL A 94 13.48 5.42 1.78
C VAL A 94 14.15 4.43 2.73
N GLU A 95 14.57 4.88 3.92
CA GLU A 95 15.20 4.02 4.92
C GLU A 95 14.22 2.98 5.50
N GLU A 96 12.99 3.39 5.78
CA GLU A 96 11.95 2.50 6.31
C GLU A 96 11.52 1.41 5.32
N ARG A 97 11.75 1.60 4.02
CA ARG A 97 11.49 0.57 2.99
C ARG A 97 12.32 -0.69 3.22
N ASN A 98 13.48 -0.58 3.88
CA ASN A 98 14.33 -1.74 4.21
C ASN A 98 13.65 -2.73 5.17
N ASN A 99 12.55 -2.34 5.82
CA ASN A 99 11.73 -3.24 6.63
C ASN A 99 10.80 -4.12 5.80
N TYR A 100 10.72 -3.90 4.49
CA TYR A 100 9.86 -4.63 3.57
C TYR A 100 10.71 -5.39 2.55
N GLU A 101 10.28 -6.59 2.21
CA GLU A 101 10.93 -7.38 1.15
C GLU A 101 10.55 -6.83 -0.22
N TYR A 102 11.53 -6.59 -1.10
CA TYR A 102 11.32 -6.17 -2.48
C TYR A 102 11.38 -7.39 -3.43
N ARG A 103 10.32 -7.65 -4.21
CA ARG A 103 10.21 -8.78 -5.14
C ARG A 103 9.79 -8.34 -6.56
N PRO A 104 10.71 -7.74 -7.33
CA PRO A 104 10.40 -7.31 -8.70
C PRO A 104 10.05 -8.48 -9.61
N ASP A 105 9.13 -8.29 -10.55
CA ASP A 105 8.91 -9.27 -11.62
C ASP A 105 10.14 -9.32 -12.55
N GLU A 106 10.51 -10.51 -13.04
CA GLU A 106 11.71 -10.69 -13.87
C GLU A 106 11.61 -9.98 -15.25
N ASN A 107 10.39 -9.55 -15.64
CA ASN A 107 10.09 -8.99 -16.95
C ASN A 107 9.69 -7.50 -16.92
N THR A 108 10.02 -6.77 -15.85
CA THR A 108 9.66 -5.35 -15.71
C THR A 108 10.71 -4.37 -16.28
N LEU A 109 11.69 -4.85 -17.05
CA LEU A 109 12.66 -4.04 -17.80
C LEU A 109 12.41 -4.07 -19.31
#